data_AF-A0A6J7K552-F1
#
_entry.id   AF-A0A6J7K552-F1
#
_cell.length_a   1.000
_cell.length_b   1.000
_cell.length_c   1.000
_cell.angle_alpha   90.00
_cell.angle_beta   90.00
_cell.angle_gamma   90.00
#
_symmetry.space_group_name_H-M   'P 1'
#
loop_
_entity.id
_entity.type
_entity.pdbx_description
1 polymer ?
#
loop_
_entity_poly.entity_id
_entity_poly.type
_entity_poly.pdbx_seq_one_letter_code
_entity_poly.pdbx_strand_id
1 'polypeptide(L)'
;MGDQLVITRNIARGQDRSLANGTRAIVTGVTGTGIDIAYRDGDRIRESTLTAVQVMRNARHGYAMTTHKLQGQTVDSLVIDVGPDRDLSSAYVAFTRHRDDVLAVVNIADIADGDQISALMAAGPDARRDAVIAMTAERIAARGFTEQPTAHNVLRTPLPLRIDPGPGIGIAV
;
A
#
# COMPACT_ATOMS: atom_id res chain seq x y z
N MET A 1 -11.06 -4.48 22.20
CA MET A 1 -9.82 -3.74 22.50
C MET A 1 -8.70 -4.35 21.67
N GLY A 2 -7.68 -3.56 21.30
CA GLY A 2 -6.63 -3.95 20.36
C GLY A 2 -6.95 -3.72 18.89
N ASP A 3 -8.13 -3.15 18.59
CA ASP A 3 -8.57 -2.95 17.21
C ASP A 3 -7.80 -1.82 16.53
N GLN A 4 -7.35 -2.01 15.28
CA GLN A 4 -6.68 -0.94 14.54
C GLN A 4 -7.68 -0.11 13.73
N LEU A 5 -7.55 1.20 13.83
CA LEU A 5 -8.38 2.16 13.14
C LEU A 5 -7.53 3.13 12.33
N VAL A 6 -8.12 3.65 11.27
CA VAL A 6 -7.61 4.78 10.51
C VAL A 6 -8.66 5.88 10.42
N ILE A 7 -8.23 7.10 10.70
CA ILE A 7 -9.04 8.30 10.56
C ILE A 7 -9.09 8.68 9.07
N THR A 8 -10.30 8.81 8.52
CA THR A 8 -10.55 9.03 7.09
C THR A 8 -10.89 10.47 6.75
N ARG A 9 -11.14 11.30 7.77
CA ARG A 9 -11.44 12.74 7.66
C ARG A 9 -10.92 13.46 8.89
N ASN A 10 -10.56 14.73 8.75
CA ASN A 10 -10.12 15.54 9.88
C ASN A 10 -11.22 15.60 10.95
N ILE A 11 -10.86 15.28 12.19
CA ILE A 11 -11.75 15.40 13.35
C ILE A 11 -11.26 16.58 14.18
N ALA A 12 -11.98 17.70 14.12
CA ALA A 12 -11.72 18.84 14.97
C ALA A 12 -12.16 18.52 16.41
N ARG A 13 -11.31 18.84 17.40
CA ARG A 13 -11.55 18.47 18.80
C ARG A 13 -11.49 19.65 19.77
N GLY A 14 -12.01 20.81 19.37
CA GLY A 14 -12.13 21.97 20.27
C GLY A 14 -10.78 22.38 20.86
N GLN A 15 -10.61 22.18 22.17
CA GLN A 15 -9.37 22.47 22.92
C GLN A 15 -8.27 21.42 22.68
N ASP A 16 -8.63 20.21 22.26
CA ASP A 16 -7.68 19.14 21.97
C ASP A 16 -7.16 19.23 20.54
N ARG A 17 -5.94 18.70 20.34
CA ARG A 17 -5.34 18.60 19.01
C ARG A 17 -6.25 17.78 18.09
N SER A 18 -6.62 18.35 16.95
CA SER A 18 -7.44 17.66 15.93
C SER A 18 -6.74 16.40 15.42
N LEU A 19 -7.50 15.33 15.14
CA LEU A 19 -6.96 14.18 14.41
C LEU A 19 -6.97 14.49 12.92
N ALA A 20 -5.83 14.34 12.28
CA ALA A 20 -5.71 14.49 10.84
C ALA A 20 -6.21 13.24 10.11
N ASN A 21 -6.68 13.43 8.87
CA ASN A 21 -6.89 12.34 7.94
C ASN A 21 -5.59 11.51 7.77
N GLY A 22 -5.70 10.19 7.82
CA GLY A 22 -4.59 9.26 7.79
C GLY A 22 -4.05 8.85 9.17
N THR A 23 -4.50 9.49 10.27
CA THR A 23 -4.05 9.11 11.62
C THR A 23 -4.42 7.66 11.92
N ARG A 24 -3.42 6.85 12.29
CA ARG A 24 -3.60 5.46 12.74
C ARG A 24 -3.69 5.41 14.25
N ALA A 25 -4.63 4.62 14.75
CA ALA A 25 -4.86 4.47 16.19
C ALA A 25 -5.22 3.03 16.55
N ILE A 26 -4.95 2.65 17.80
CA ILE A 26 -5.34 1.38 18.40
C ILE A 26 -6.42 1.65 19.43
N VAL A 27 -7.49 0.87 19.41
CA VAL A 27 -8.57 0.95 20.41
C VAL A 27 -8.08 0.37 21.74
N THR A 28 -7.89 1.23 22.73
CA THR A 28 -7.45 0.86 24.08
C THR A 28 -8.62 0.66 25.04
N GLY A 29 -9.78 1.23 24.73
CA GLY A 29 -10.96 1.21 25.60
C GLY A 29 -12.26 1.30 24.82
N VAL A 30 -13.35 0.82 25.40
CA VAL A 30 -14.71 1.06 24.91
C VAL A 30 -15.53 1.59 26.07
N THR A 31 -16.18 2.73 25.86
CA THR A 31 -17.04 3.37 26.86
C THR A 31 -18.49 3.34 26.39
N GLY A 32 -19.43 3.68 27.28
CA GLY A 32 -20.85 3.76 26.89
C GLY A 32 -21.16 4.79 25.80
N THR A 33 -20.26 5.74 25.55
CA THR A 33 -20.47 6.86 24.61
C THR A 33 -19.50 6.85 23.43
N GLY A 34 -18.56 5.90 23.37
CA GLY A 34 -17.51 5.89 22.37
C GLY A 34 -16.40 4.89 22.63
N ILE A 35 -15.20 5.23 22.17
CA ILE A 35 -14.00 4.41 22.30
C ILE A 35 -12.82 5.25 22.75
N ASP A 36 -11.92 4.65 23.50
CA ASP A 36 -10.61 5.22 23.80
C ASP A 36 -9.59 4.66 22.83
N ILE A 37 -8.72 5.52 22.36
CA ILE A 37 -7.70 5.21 21.36
C ILE A 37 -6.34 5.72 21.79
N ALA A 38 -5.30 4.96 21.44
CA ALA A 38 -3.92 5.41 21.45
C ALA A 38 -3.43 5.62 20.02
N TYR A 39 -2.77 6.74 19.72
CA TYR A 39 -2.24 7.06 18.41
C TYR A 39 -0.86 7.72 18.49
N ARG A 40 -0.09 7.61 17.42
CA ARG A 40 1.26 8.19 17.33
C ARG A 40 1.18 9.62 16.78
N ASP A 41 1.91 10.52 17.42
CA ASP A 41 2.05 11.94 17.07
C ASP A 41 3.54 12.32 17.14
N GLY A 42 4.23 12.24 16.01
CA GLY A 42 5.70 12.24 15.98
C GLY A 42 6.24 11.02 16.74
N ASP A 43 7.14 11.24 17.69
CA ASP A 43 7.72 10.18 18.53
C ASP A 43 6.91 9.87 19.80
N ARG A 44 5.77 10.54 20.00
CA ARG A 44 4.94 10.38 21.20
C ARG A 44 3.69 9.55 20.93
N ILE A 45 3.34 8.69 21.87
CA ILE A 45 2.02 8.07 21.93
C ILE A 45 1.09 9.00 22.71
N ARG A 46 -0.08 9.27 22.16
CA ARG A 46 -1.14 10.06 22.78
C ARG A 46 -2.40 9.21 22.91
N GLU A 47 -3.16 9.49 23.95
CA GLU A 47 -4.47 8.90 24.17
C GLU A 47 -5.58 9.91 23.87
N SER A 48 -6.73 9.42 23.47
CA SER A 48 -7.94 10.23 23.29
C SER A 48 -9.19 9.36 23.30
N THR A 49 -10.31 9.97 23.66
CA THR A 49 -11.64 9.38 23.46
C THR A 49 -12.27 9.93 22.18
N LEU A 50 -12.91 9.06 21.40
CA LEU A 50 -13.77 9.40 20.28
C LEU A 50 -15.21 8.99 20.57
N THR A 51 -16.17 9.86 20.32
CA THR A 51 -17.60 9.51 20.45
C THR A 51 -18.01 8.51 19.38
N ALA A 52 -19.05 7.72 19.66
CA ALA A 52 -19.60 6.75 18.69
C ALA A 52 -19.90 7.41 17.33
N VAL A 53 -20.45 8.63 17.33
CA VAL A 53 -20.75 9.38 16.10
C VAL A 53 -19.48 9.74 15.32
N GLN A 54 -18.41 10.16 16.00
CA GLN A 54 -17.14 10.47 15.36
C GLN A 54 -16.50 9.23 14.74
N VAL A 55 -16.54 8.09 15.44
CA VAL A 55 -16.01 6.81 14.95
C VAL A 55 -16.79 6.37 13.71
N MET A 56 -18.11 6.30 13.77
CA MET A 56 -18.94 5.84 12.66
C MET A 56 -18.75 6.69 11.39
N ARG A 57 -18.66 8.02 11.54
CA ARG A 57 -18.56 8.94 10.41
C ARG A 57 -17.16 9.04 9.83
N ASN A 58 -16.13 8.95 10.68
CA ASN A 58 -14.78 9.39 10.31
C ASN A 58 -13.69 8.34 10.49
N ALA A 59 -13.98 7.15 11.04
CA ALA A 59 -13.00 6.07 11.21
C ALA A 59 -13.39 4.82 10.41
N ARG A 60 -12.39 4.03 10.04
CA ARG A 60 -12.51 2.69 9.44
C ARG A 60 -11.49 1.76 10.07
N HIS A 61 -11.69 0.45 9.95
CA HIS A 61 -10.66 -0.51 10.35
C HIS A 61 -9.37 -0.27 9.54
N GLY A 62 -8.24 -0.27 10.25
CA GLY A 62 -6.92 0.12 9.74
C GLY A 62 -5.97 -1.04 9.46
N TYR A 63 -6.41 -2.29 9.64
CA TYR A 63 -5.56 -3.49 9.50
C TYR A 63 -4.98 -3.68 8.10
N ALA A 64 -5.77 -3.35 7.07
CA ALA A 64 -5.34 -3.43 5.68
C ALA A 64 -5.88 -2.22 4.94
N MET A 65 -5.04 -1.60 4.11
CA MET A 65 -5.43 -0.50 3.24
C MET A 65 -4.87 -0.76 1.86
N THR A 66 -5.61 -0.36 0.84
CA THR A 66 -5.10 -0.44 -0.54
C THR A 66 -3.94 0.56 -0.72
N THR A 67 -3.00 0.25 -1.60
CA THR A 67 -1.87 1.12 -1.96
C THR A 67 -2.33 2.55 -2.33
N HIS A 68 -3.49 2.67 -2.98
CA HIS A 68 -4.11 3.95 -3.34
C HIS A 68 -4.45 4.82 -2.13
N LYS A 69 -4.79 4.23 -0.98
CA LYS A 69 -5.10 4.97 0.26
C LYS A 69 -3.85 5.33 1.08
N LEU A 70 -2.69 4.77 0.73
CA LEU A 70 -1.38 5.11 1.32
C LEU A 70 -0.63 6.17 0.49
N GLN A 71 -1.19 6.64 -0.63
CA GLN A 71 -0.55 7.68 -1.44
C GLN A 71 -0.34 8.96 -0.62
N GLY A 72 0.93 9.38 -0.49
CA GLY A 72 1.33 10.57 0.27
C GLY A 72 1.62 10.31 1.75
N GLN A 73 1.48 9.08 2.24
CA GLN A 73 1.85 8.69 3.61
C GLN A 73 3.12 7.84 3.60
N THR A 74 3.93 8.02 4.63
CA THR A 74 5.09 7.17 4.94
C THR A 74 4.77 6.42 6.23
N VAL A 75 5.02 5.13 6.27
CA VAL A 75 4.84 4.27 7.46
C VAL A 75 6.19 3.71 7.88
N ASP A 76 6.39 3.47 9.17
CA ASP A 76 7.68 2.95 9.68
C ASP A 76 7.92 1.52 9.16
N SER A 77 6.90 0.66 9.26
CA SER A 77 6.92 -0.71 8.74
C SER A 77 5.66 -1.03 7.93
N LEU A 78 5.81 -1.82 6.86
CA LEU A 78 4.71 -2.18 5.96
C LEU A 78 4.71 -3.68 5.64
N VAL A 79 3.54 -4.32 5.76
CA VAL A 79 3.29 -5.64 5.16
C VAL A 79 2.53 -5.44 3.86
N ILE A 80 3.06 -5.95 2.75
CA ILE A 80 2.46 -5.81 1.42
C ILE A 80 2.11 -7.19 0.90
N ASP A 81 0.84 -7.36 0.52
CA ASP A 81 0.45 -8.45 -0.37
C ASP A 81 0.79 -8.07 -1.82
N VAL A 82 1.71 -8.84 -2.40
CA VAL A 82 2.13 -8.71 -3.79
C VAL A 82 1.24 -9.63 -4.62
N GLY A 83 -0.01 -9.20 -4.78
CA GLY A 83 -1.01 -9.92 -5.56
C GLY A 83 -0.64 -10.06 -7.04
N PRO A 84 -1.40 -10.86 -7.79
CA PRO A 84 -1.03 -11.31 -9.14
C PRO A 84 -0.96 -10.15 -10.14
N ASP A 85 -1.66 -9.05 -9.85
CA ASP A 85 -1.86 -7.92 -10.77
C ASP A 85 -0.90 -6.74 -10.58
N ARG A 86 0.19 -6.93 -9.84
CA ARG A 86 1.17 -5.86 -9.64
C ARG A 86 2.01 -5.60 -10.88
N ASP A 87 2.03 -4.33 -11.29
CA ASP A 87 2.90 -3.78 -12.32
C ASP A 87 4.06 -2.99 -11.68
N LEU A 88 5.03 -2.53 -12.49
CA LEU A 88 6.20 -1.79 -11.99
C LEU A 88 5.80 -0.53 -11.21
N SER A 89 4.77 0.20 -11.68
CA SER A 89 4.28 1.43 -11.03
C SER A 89 3.71 1.17 -9.64
N SER A 90 2.80 0.21 -9.52
CA SER A 90 2.14 -0.13 -8.26
C SER A 90 3.06 -0.84 -7.29
N ALA A 91 4.02 -1.63 -7.78
CA ALA A 91 5.09 -2.20 -6.99
C ALA A 91 5.98 -1.08 -6.41
N TYR A 92 6.49 -0.18 -7.25
CA TYR A 92 7.29 0.96 -6.82
C TYR A 92 6.55 1.80 -5.76
N VAL A 93 5.30 2.17 -6.03
CA VAL A 93 4.50 2.97 -5.11
C VAL A 93 4.26 2.26 -3.79
N ALA A 94 4.13 0.94 -3.75
CA ALA A 94 3.91 0.21 -2.50
C ALA A 94 5.21 0.03 -1.70
N PHE A 95 6.29 -0.35 -2.38
CA PHE A 95 7.60 -0.55 -1.76
C PHE A 95 8.25 0.77 -1.30
N THR A 96 7.88 1.94 -1.83
CA THR A 96 8.47 3.22 -1.37
C THR A 96 7.72 3.89 -0.22
N ARG A 97 6.69 3.23 0.36
CA ARG A 97 5.93 3.79 1.49
C ARG A 97 6.52 3.49 2.85
N HIS A 98 7.39 2.49 2.95
CA HIS A 98 8.05 2.17 4.22
C HIS A 98 9.28 3.05 4.42
N ARG A 99 9.56 3.41 5.68
CA ARG A 99 10.77 4.12 6.07
C ARG A 99 11.88 3.17 6.47
N ASP A 100 11.54 2.16 7.27
CA ASP A 100 12.53 1.30 7.93
C ASP A 100 12.46 -0.12 7.35
N ASP A 101 11.28 -0.77 7.41
CA ASP A 101 11.15 -2.18 7.04
C ASP A 101 9.93 -2.48 6.16
N VAL A 102 10.07 -3.46 5.27
CA VAL A 102 8.98 -4.02 4.49
C VAL A 102 8.99 -5.55 4.50
N LEU A 103 7.82 -6.14 4.72
CA LEU A 103 7.57 -7.56 4.51
C LEU A 103 6.66 -7.73 3.30
N ALA A 104 7.21 -8.28 2.22
CA ALA A 104 6.42 -8.70 1.07
C ALA A 104 5.91 -10.12 1.30
N VAL A 105 4.61 -10.32 1.14
CA VAL A 105 3.96 -11.63 1.13
C VAL A 105 3.46 -11.88 -0.29
N VAL A 106 3.72 -13.09 -0.78
CA VAL A 106 3.33 -13.54 -2.12
C VAL A 106 2.54 -14.82 -1.94
N ASN A 107 1.38 -14.90 -2.58
CA ASN A 107 0.70 -16.17 -2.74
C ASN A 107 1.41 -16.99 -3.82
N ILE A 108 1.90 -18.18 -3.46
CA ILE A 108 2.69 -19.01 -4.37
C ILE A 108 1.92 -19.38 -5.65
N ALA A 109 0.60 -19.50 -5.56
CA ALA A 109 -0.26 -19.79 -6.71
C ALA A 109 -0.32 -18.64 -7.73
N ASP A 110 0.05 -17.42 -7.35
CA ASP A 110 0.09 -16.27 -8.25
C ASP A 110 1.39 -16.22 -9.05
N ILE A 111 2.42 -16.96 -8.63
CA ILE A 111 3.75 -16.92 -9.21
C ILE A 111 4.22 -18.21 -9.87
N ALA A 112 3.67 -19.36 -9.46
CA ALA A 112 4.14 -20.68 -9.83
C ALA A 112 3.00 -21.62 -10.26
N ASP A 113 3.29 -22.55 -11.16
CA ASP A 113 2.40 -23.65 -11.57
C ASP A 113 2.76 -25.00 -10.89
N GLY A 114 2.13 -26.10 -11.28
CA GLY A 114 2.24 -27.40 -10.58
C GLY A 114 3.66 -27.92 -10.39
N ASP A 115 4.49 -27.91 -11.44
CA ASP A 115 5.87 -28.38 -11.36
C ASP A 115 6.74 -27.39 -10.57
N GLN A 116 6.53 -26.09 -10.78
CA GLN A 116 7.26 -25.04 -10.07
C GLN A 116 6.92 -25.01 -8.57
N ILE A 117 5.66 -25.18 -8.19
CA ILE A 117 5.22 -25.28 -6.79
C ILE A 117 5.86 -26.50 -6.14
N SER A 118 5.88 -27.64 -6.83
CA SER A 118 6.52 -28.85 -6.32
C SER A 118 8.02 -28.63 -6.05
N ALA A 119 8.72 -27.96 -6.96
CA ALA A 119 10.12 -27.59 -6.79
C ALA A 119 10.33 -26.60 -5.63
N LEU A 120 9.48 -25.58 -5.49
CA LEU A 120 9.55 -24.61 -4.40
C LEU A 120 9.32 -25.27 -3.04
N MET A 121 8.35 -26.20 -2.94
CA MET A 121 8.04 -26.93 -1.71
C MET A 121 9.17 -27.89 -1.31
N ALA A 122 9.86 -28.50 -2.29
CA ALA A 122 11.01 -29.35 -2.06
C ALA A 122 12.30 -28.57 -1.71
N ALA A 123 12.39 -27.30 -2.09
CA ALA A 123 13.54 -26.45 -1.81
C ALA A 123 13.69 -26.13 -0.32
N GLY A 124 14.95 -25.97 0.12
CA GLY A 124 15.27 -25.43 1.45
C GLY A 124 14.85 -23.96 1.59
N PRO A 125 14.79 -23.42 2.83
CA PRO A 125 14.21 -22.11 3.11
C PRO A 125 14.80 -20.95 2.28
N ASP A 126 16.13 -20.87 2.19
CA ASP A 126 16.81 -19.79 1.47
C ASP A 126 16.61 -19.89 -0.05
N ALA A 127 16.81 -21.08 -0.62
CA ALA A 127 16.59 -21.34 -2.03
C ALA A 127 15.12 -21.07 -2.45
N ARG A 128 14.17 -21.42 -1.59
CA ARG A 128 12.75 -21.12 -1.81
C ARG A 128 12.50 -19.61 -1.80
N ARG A 129 13.06 -18.89 -0.82
CA ARG A 129 12.94 -17.44 -0.72
C ARG A 129 13.49 -16.75 -1.97
N ASP A 130 14.70 -17.11 -2.38
CA ASP A 130 15.36 -16.52 -3.55
C ASP A 130 14.57 -16.80 -4.84
N ALA A 131 14.06 -18.03 -5.00
CA ALA A 131 13.22 -18.39 -6.14
C ALA A 131 11.90 -17.62 -6.15
N VAL A 132 11.22 -17.48 -5.01
CA VAL A 132 9.99 -16.68 -4.89
C VAL A 132 10.27 -15.23 -5.28
N ILE A 133 11.35 -14.62 -4.77
CA ILE A 133 11.74 -13.24 -5.11
C ILE A 133 11.94 -13.10 -6.62
N ALA A 134 12.71 -14.02 -7.23
CA ALA A 134 13.00 -13.99 -8.66
C ALA A 134 11.72 -14.11 -9.51
N MET A 135 10.87 -15.09 -9.22
CA MET A 135 9.63 -15.33 -9.96
C MET A 135 8.64 -14.16 -9.82
N THR A 136 8.52 -13.58 -8.62
CA THR A 136 7.70 -12.39 -8.41
C THR A 136 8.23 -11.19 -9.18
N ALA A 137 9.55 -10.95 -9.13
CA ALA A 137 10.17 -9.84 -9.84
C ALA A 137 10.01 -9.96 -11.36
N GLU A 138 10.18 -11.16 -11.91
CA GLU A 138 9.97 -11.44 -13.33
C GLU A 138 8.53 -11.13 -13.76
N ARG A 139 7.53 -11.54 -12.97
CA ARG A 139 6.12 -11.26 -13.30
C ARG A 139 5.78 -9.78 -13.25
N ILE A 140 6.26 -9.05 -12.24
CA ILE A 140 6.07 -7.60 -12.16
C ILE A 140 6.74 -6.91 -13.35
N ALA A 141 7.96 -7.33 -13.70
CA ALA A 141 8.70 -6.80 -14.84
C ALA A 141 8.00 -7.09 -16.18
N ALA A 142 7.48 -8.31 -16.36
CA ALA A 142 6.74 -8.72 -17.55
C ALA A 142 5.46 -7.92 -17.76
N ARG A 143 4.80 -7.48 -16.67
CA ARG A 143 3.64 -6.56 -16.74
C ARG A 143 4.04 -5.13 -17.09
N GLY A 144 5.29 -4.74 -16.86
CA GLY A 144 5.81 -3.42 -17.23
C GLY A 144 5.14 -2.28 -16.47
N PHE A 145 5.11 -1.10 -17.09
CA PHE A 145 4.32 0.04 -16.60
C PHE A 145 2.91 -0.07 -17.18
N THR A 146 1.87 0.09 -16.37
CA THR A 146 0.52 0.28 -16.92
C THR A 146 0.50 1.55 -17.78
N GLU A 147 0.38 1.40 -19.10
CA GLU A 147 0.09 2.50 -20.00
C GLU A 147 -1.37 2.94 -19.78
N GLN A 148 -1.57 4.01 -19.02
CA GLN A 148 -2.86 4.68 -19.00
C GLN A 148 -2.96 5.58 -20.24
N PRO A 149 -4.08 5.54 -20.99
CA PRO A 149 -4.33 6.50 -22.06
C PRO A 149 -4.12 7.91 -21.51
N THR A 150 -3.15 8.63 -22.08
CA THR A 150 -2.93 10.02 -21.67
C THR A 150 -4.19 10.84 -21.97
N ALA A 151 -4.38 11.97 -21.27
CA ALA A 151 -5.47 12.88 -21.61
C ALA A 151 -5.47 13.26 -23.10
N HIS A 152 -4.28 13.33 -23.71
CA HIS A 152 -4.10 13.52 -25.14
C HIS A 152 -4.66 12.37 -25.99
N ASN A 153 -4.39 11.12 -25.60
CA ASN A 153 -4.91 9.92 -26.28
C ASN A 153 -6.44 9.85 -26.20
N VAL A 154 -7.01 10.20 -25.04
CA VAL A 154 -8.47 10.20 -24.84
C VAL A 154 -9.15 11.34 -25.59
N LEU A 155 -8.55 12.54 -25.59
CA LEU A 155 -9.10 13.73 -26.23
C LEU A 155 -8.71 13.87 -27.71
N ARG A 156 -7.97 12.89 -28.27
CA ARG A 156 -7.35 12.96 -29.61
C ARG A 156 -6.61 14.28 -29.87
N THR A 157 -6.04 14.87 -28.82
CA THR A 157 -5.27 16.11 -28.95
C THR A 157 -3.80 15.76 -29.13
N PRO A 158 -3.10 16.35 -30.12
CA PRO A 158 -1.69 16.09 -30.32
C PRO A 158 -0.88 16.51 -29.07
N LEU A 159 0.08 15.66 -28.68
CA LEU A 159 1.03 16.00 -27.62
C LEU A 159 1.84 17.25 -28.03
N PRO A 160 1.96 18.26 -27.16
CA PRO A 160 2.69 19.48 -27.49
C PRO A 160 4.22 19.29 -27.55
N LEU A 161 4.72 18.10 -27.22
CA LEU A 161 6.12 17.73 -27.30
C LEU A 161 6.35 16.83 -28.51
N ARG A 162 6.99 17.38 -29.54
CA ARG A 162 7.58 16.59 -30.63
C ARG A 162 8.83 15.91 -30.07
N ILE A 163 8.73 14.62 -29.75
CA ILE A 163 9.91 13.80 -29.50
C ILE A 163 10.47 13.45 -30.89
N ASP A 164 11.48 14.20 -31.33
CA ASP A 164 12.22 13.79 -32.53
C ASP A 164 12.89 12.44 -32.23
N PRO A 165 12.78 11.44 -33.13
CA PRO A 165 13.44 10.17 -32.95
C PRO A 165 14.95 10.38 -33.15
N GLY A 166 15.64 10.70 -32.06
CA GLY A 166 17.08 10.51 -31.96
C GLY A 166 17.43 9.02 -32.12
N PRO A 167 18.68 8.69 -32.48
CA PRO A 167 19.00 7.37 -33.01
C PRO A 167 18.76 6.27 -31.96
N GLY A 168 17.74 5.46 -32.23
CA GLY A 168 17.60 4.05 -31.87
C GLY A 168 17.84 3.65 -30.41
N ILE A 169 16.77 3.64 -29.61
CA ILE A 169 16.59 2.58 -28.62
C ILE A 169 15.29 1.88 -29.01
N GLY A 170 15.43 0.81 -29.80
CA GLY A 170 14.31 0.05 -30.33
C GLY A 170 13.56 -0.65 -29.20
N ILE A 171 12.32 -0.23 -28.99
CA ILE A 171 11.27 -1.07 -28.41
C ILE A 171 10.18 -1.11 -29.47
N ALA A 172 10.12 -2.22 -30.19
CA ALA A 172 9.05 -2.50 -31.14
C ALA A 172 7.77 -2.79 -30.34
N VAL A 173 6.69 -2.12 -30.73
CA VAL A 173 5.30 -2.35 -30.29
C VAL A 173 4.72 -3.53 -31.06
#